data_AF-A0A2V8B2V9-F1
#
_entry.id   AF-A0A2V8B2V9-F1
#
_cell.length_a   1.000
_cell.length_b   1.000
_cell.length_c   1.000
_cell.angle_alpha   90.00
_cell.angle_beta   90.00
_cell.angle_gamma   90.00
#
_symmetry.space_group_name_H-M   'P 1'
#
loop_
_entity.id
_entity.type
_entity.pdbx_description
1 polymer ?
#
loop_
_entity_poly.entity_id
_entity_poly.type
_entity_poly.pdbx_seq_one_letter_code
_entity_poly.pdbx_strand_id
1 'polypeptide(L)'
;MRLRALKRHWDRLARQDPLWAVLTDPGKRDGGWDVDQFFRAGTEELSAVLQRAARLGVVVSRRRALDFGCGVGRVTQAMAGSFDRCDGVDISASMLRLARRHNRDPARCSYHLNVADDLALFPDASFTFVFSTLVLQHIAPTYTSGYIEELLRVLAPGGLLVFQLPSHRTAQLSSDHAVSRTVAARLPPEACRARIAAETTALVLQADQQVDVKVAVENCSSFVWPALPDRRGRFQIKVANHWLTEAGAMFERDDGRCPLPHDMAPSSRVDVMLGVTAPLIDGVYSLEVDLVQENVCWFAERGSPVIRIPCRVAGGMPATSSSPRPAPTDGAAERPFRERHPRVFHVLRVTRLRDVYWTWRRGLDAVKRSRDRLIVSASEAVYVPLRDRVHSHLIAPMINWWRRGPFAARMEMHCVPRSEVMSILASGGGRVVDIEEELFPRGYLSCRYWVCKDANGIN
;
A
#
# COMPACT_ATOMS: atom_id res chain seq x y z
N MET A 1 1.39 -9.51 -1.67
CA MET A 1 0.98 -10.51 -0.65
C MET A 1 0.29 -11.67 -1.36
N ARG A 2 0.53 -12.96 -1.06
CA ARG A 2 -0.23 -14.09 -1.66
C ARG A 2 -1.67 -14.11 -1.11
N LEU A 3 -2.69 -14.44 -1.90
CA LEU A 3 -4.11 -14.48 -1.46
C LEU A 3 -4.36 -15.23 -0.13
N ARG A 4 -3.70 -16.37 0.08
CA ARG A 4 -3.80 -17.11 1.35
C ARG A 4 -3.34 -16.31 2.57
N ALA A 5 -2.35 -15.43 2.40
CA ALA A 5 -1.91 -14.54 3.47
C ALA A 5 -2.93 -13.41 3.70
N LEU A 6 -3.46 -12.83 2.62
CA LEU A 6 -4.53 -11.81 2.68
C LEU A 6 -5.75 -12.35 3.44
N LYS A 7 -6.19 -13.56 3.10
CA LYS A 7 -7.25 -14.27 3.83
C LYS A 7 -6.98 -14.36 5.33
N ARG A 8 -5.81 -14.88 5.72
CA ARG A 8 -5.45 -15.05 7.13
C ARG A 8 -5.39 -13.72 7.88
N HIS A 9 -5.01 -12.65 7.18
CA HIS A 9 -4.96 -11.31 7.74
C HIS A 9 -6.37 -10.80 8.08
N TRP A 10 -7.31 -10.87 7.13
CA TRP A 10 -8.69 -10.46 7.35
C TRP A 10 -9.45 -11.37 8.32
N ASP A 11 -9.17 -12.67 8.36
CA ASP A 11 -9.68 -13.58 9.39
C ASP A 11 -9.17 -13.24 10.82
N ARG A 12 -8.01 -12.56 10.92
CA ARG A 12 -7.50 -12.06 12.21
C ARG A 12 -8.20 -10.77 12.62
N LEU A 13 -8.31 -9.81 11.71
CA LEU A 13 -9.02 -8.55 11.96
C LEU A 13 -10.48 -8.79 12.35
N ALA A 14 -11.16 -9.72 11.67
CA ALA A 14 -12.53 -10.12 11.98
C ALA A 14 -12.73 -10.64 13.42
N ARG A 15 -11.68 -11.17 14.05
CA ARG A 15 -11.71 -11.66 15.43
C ARG A 15 -11.34 -10.60 16.46
N GLN A 16 -10.69 -9.52 16.03
CA GLN A 16 -10.17 -8.47 16.91
C GLN A 16 -11.13 -7.29 16.95
N ASP A 17 -11.42 -6.69 15.81
CA ASP A 17 -12.29 -5.53 15.69
C ASP A 17 -12.93 -5.48 14.29
N PRO A 18 -13.97 -6.31 14.03
CA PRO A 18 -14.50 -6.52 12.70
C PRO A 18 -15.15 -5.28 12.08
N LEU A 19 -15.87 -4.49 12.89
CA LEU A 19 -16.58 -3.30 12.40
C LEU A 19 -15.57 -2.20 12.05
N TRP A 20 -14.59 -1.96 12.91
CA TRP A 20 -13.53 -1.00 12.64
C TRP A 20 -12.65 -1.40 11.46
N ALA A 21 -12.40 -2.70 11.28
CA ALA A 21 -11.65 -3.20 10.13
C ALA A 21 -12.38 -2.97 8.80
N VAL A 22 -13.72 -2.99 8.80
CA VAL A 22 -14.55 -2.70 7.60
C VAL A 22 -14.76 -1.21 7.37
N LEU A 23 -14.87 -0.42 8.45
CA LEU A 23 -14.97 1.03 8.40
C LEU A 23 -14.07 1.64 9.47
N THR A 24 -12.86 2.01 9.04
CA THR A 24 -11.84 2.52 9.95
C THR A 24 -12.15 3.95 10.37
N ASP A 25 -12.37 4.14 11.67
CA ASP A 25 -12.54 5.44 12.32
C ASP A 25 -11.68 5.45 13.60
N PRO A 26 -10.78 6.44 13.80
CA PRO A 26 -9.89 6.49 14.96
C PRO A 26 -10.62 6.48 16.31
N GLY A 27 -11.79 7.12 16.39
CA GLY A 27 -12.61 7.21 17.60
C GLY A 27 -13.47 5.97 17.85
N LYS A 28 -13.46 5.00 16.92
CA LYS A 28 -14.29 3.78 16.97
C LYS A 28 -13.47 2.49 17.10
N ARG A 29 -12.16 2.60 17.31
CA ARG A 29 -11.26 1.46 17.52
C ARG A 29 -11.54 0.76 18.86
N ASP A 30 -11.13 -0.50 18.94
CA ASP A 30 -11.28 -1.38 20.11
C ASP A 30 -12.76 -1.61 20.45
N GLY A 31 -13.58 -1.78 19.40
CA GLY A 31 -15.01 -2.04 19.52
C GLY A 31 -15.88 -0.80 19.74
N GLY A 32 -15.40 0.40 19.39
CA GLY A 32 -16.14 1.65 19.57
C GLY A 32 -17.30 1.89 18.60
N TRP A 33 -17.49 1.02 17.61
CA TRP A 33 -18.66 1.05 16.72
C TRP A 33 -19.92 0.56 17.41
N ASP A 34 -20.93 1.41 17.46
CA ASP A 34 -22.30 0.97 17.64
C ASP A 34 -22.78 0.25 16.36
N VAL A 35 -23.44 -0.89 16.51
CA VAL A 35 -23.82 -1.76 15.39
C VAL A 35 -24.82 -1.06 14.47
N ASP A 36 -25.82 -0.38 15.04
CA ASP A 36 -26.83 0.31 14.23
C ASP A 36 -26.23 1.53 13.53
N GLN A 37 -25.36 2.28 14.21
CA GLN A 37 -24.62 3.38 13.60
C GLN A 37 -23.77 2.90 12.43
N PHE A 38 -23.07 1.78 12.59
CA PHE A 38 -22.25 1.19 11.55
C PHE A 38 -23.06 0.81 10.31
N PHE A 39 -24.23 0.18 10.47
CA PHE A 39 -25.10 -0.15 9.34
C PHE A 39 -25.77 1.08 8.71
N ARG A 40 -26.17 2.09 9.51
CA ARG A 40 -26.68 3.37 8.99
C ARG A 40 -25.67 4.06 8.08
N ALA A 41 -24.38 4.06 8.45
CA ALA A 41 -23.31 4.61 7.61
C ALA A 41 -23.24 3.90 6.23
N GLY A 42 -23.58 2.61 6.16
CA GLY A 42 -23.74 1.90 4.88
C GLY A 42 -24.91 2.43 4.02
N THR A 43 -26.05 2.71 4.65
CA THR A 43 -27.22 3.31 3.98
C THR A 43 -26.90 4.71 3.45
N GLU A 44 -26.21 5.53 4.26
CA GLU A 44 -25.79 6.87 3.87
C GLU A 44 -24.81 6.84 2.69
N GLU A 45 -23.79 5.97 2.74
CA GLU A 45 -22.83 5.80 1.65
C GLU A 45 -23.51 5.36 0.35
N LEU A 46 -24.38 4.34 0.40
CA LEU A 46 -25.12 3.88 -0.78
C LEU A 46 -26.05 4.97 -1.32
N SER A 47 -26.76 5.69 -0.46
CA SER A 47 -27.65 6.77 -0.87
C SER A 47 -26.88 7.87 -1.60
N ALA A 48 -25.74 8.31 -1.06
CA ALA A 48 -24.87 9.29 -1.71
C ALA A 48 -24.38 8.79 -3.08
N VAL A 49 -24.01 7.50 -3.17
CA VAL A 49 -23.57 6.89 -4.43
C VAL A 49 -24.70 6.91 -5.47
N LEU A 50 -25.90 6.48 -5.11
CA LEU A 50 -27.03 6.44 -6.04
C LEU A 50 -27.51 7.83 -6.46
N GLN A 51 -27.46 8.81 -5.56
CA GLN A 51 -27.75 10.22 -5.88
C GLN A 51 -26.72 10.80 -6.85
N ARG A 52 -25.43 10.45 -6.70
CA ARG A 52 -24.40 10.88 -7.66
C ARG A 52 -24.59 10.21 -9.01
N ALA A 53 -24.88 8.90 -9.06
CA ALA A 53 -25.22 8.21 -10.32
C ALA A 53 -26.34 8.96 -11.08
N ALA A 54 -27.40 9.33 -10.37
CA ALA A 54 -28.51 10.09 -10.94
C ALA A 54 -28.07 11.47 -11.47
N ARG A 55 -27.22 12.21 -10.74
CA ARG A 55 -26.67 13.50 -11.18
C ARG A 55 -25.76 13.38 -12.42
N LEU A 56 -25.10 12.23 -12.58
CA LEU A 56 -24.30 11.90 -13.78
C LEU A 56 -25.17 11.41 -14.94
N GLY A 57 -26.50 11.39 -14.81
CA GLY A 57 -27.42 10.89 -15.83
C GLY A 57 -27.40 9.36 -15.98
N VAL A 58 -26.85 8.64 -15.01
CA VAL A 58 -26.77 7.17 -15.04
C VAL A 58 -28.00 6.57 -14.36
N VAL A 59 -28.80 5.85 -15.14
CA VAL A 59 -29.97 5.12 -14.63
C VAL A 59 -29.55 3.70 -14.24
N VAL A 60 -29.52 3.44 -12.94
CA VAL A 60 -29.13 2.12 -12.40
C VAL A 60 -30.35 1.20 -12.31
N SER A 61 -30.35 0.11 -13.06
CA SER A 61 -31.35 -0.95 -12.90
C SER A 61 -31.22 -1.60 -11.51
N ARG A 62 -32.35 -1.68 -10.80
CA ARG A 62 -32.42 -2.15 -9.40
C ARG A 62 -32.53 -3.67 -9.23
N ARG A 63 -32.18 -4.45 -10.26
CA ARG A 63 -32.34 -5.92 -10.23
C ARG A 63 -31.36 -6.61 -9.29
N ARG A 64 -30.05 -6.51 -9.57
CA ARG A 64 -29.06 -7.31 -8.83
C ARG A 64 -27.78 -6.53 -8.58
N ALA A 65 -27.39 -6.42 -7.31
CA ALA A 65 -26.21 -5.70 -6.86
C ALA A 65 -25.14 -6.64 -6.30
N LEU A 66 -23.86 -6.34 -6.59
CA LEU A 66 -22.69 -6.99 -6.00
C LEU A 66 -21.95 -6.00 -5.09
N ASP A 67 -21.64 -6.42 -3.87
CA ASP A 67 -20.74 -5.76 -2.92
C ASP A 67 -19.44 -6.58 -2.82
N PHE A 68 -18.37 -6.12 -3.49
CA PHE A 68 -17.08 -6.80 -3.53
C PHE A 68 -16.19 -6.40 -2.35
N GLY A 69 -15.79 -7.39 -1.56
CA GLY A 69 -15.11 -7.19 -0.27
C GLY A 69 -16.08 -6.71 0.81
N CYS A 70 -17.26 -7.35 0.88
CA CYS A 70 -18.39 -6.88 1.69
C CYS A 70 -18.14 -6.87 3.21
N GLY A 71 -17.09 -7.53 3.70
CA GLY A 71 -16.78 -7.64 5.12
C GLY A 71 -17.97 -8.20 5.92
N VAL A 72 -18.45 -7.42 6.89
CA VAL A 72 -19.62 -7.77 7.72
C VAL A 72 -20.96 -7.40 7.07
N GLY A 73 -20.97 -7.05 5.78
CA GLY A 73 -22.17 -6.77 5.00
C GLY A 73 -22.75 -5.37 5.19
N ARG A 74 -21.92 -4.37 5.55
CA ARG A 74 -22.37 -2.99 5.81
C ARG A 74 -23.16 -2.40 4.65
N VAL A 75 -22.58 -2.45 3.45
CA VAL A 75 -23.20 -1.89 2.24
C VAL A 75 -24.12 -2.92 1.58
N THR A 76 -23.78 -4.21 1.62
CA THR A 76 -24.66 -5.29 1.13
C THR A 76 -26.08 -5.18 1.71
N GLN A 77 -26.22 -4.93 3.03
CA GLN A 77 -27.53 -4.76 3.66
C GLN A 77 -28.21 -3.46 3.28
N ALA A 78 -27.46 -2.37 3.10
CA ALA A 78 -28.02 -1.13 2.58
C ALA A 78 -28.61 -1.31 1.17
N MET A 79 -27.97 -2.14 0.34
CA MET A 79 -28.47 -2.45 -1.02
C MET A 79 -29.83 -3.13 -1.00
N ALA A 80 -30.16 -3.94 0.02
CA ALA A 80 -31.47 -4.60 0.10
C ALA A 80 -32.65 -3.63 0.14
N GLY A 81 -32.44 -2.39 0.62
CA GLY A 81 -33.45 -1.34 0.59
C GLY A 81 -33.69 -0.72 -0.79
N SER A 82 -32.88 -1.06 -1.80
CA SER A 82 -32.95 -0.45 -3.13
C SER A 82 -32.83 -1.44 -4.29
N PHE A 83 -32.51 -2.71 -4.04
CA PHE A 83 -32.32 -3.73 -5.07
C PHE A 83 -33.12 -5.01 -4.76
N ASP A 84 -33.49 -5.75 -5.81
CA ASP A 84 -34.26 -7.00 -5.66
C ASP A 84 -33.41 -8.12 -5.06
N ARG A 85 -32.13 -8.18 -5.45
CA ARG A 85 -31.16 -9.15 -4.93
C ARG A 85 -29.79 -8.51 -4.71
N CYS A 86 -29.16 -8.86 -3.60
CA CYS A 86 -27.86 -8.33 -3.19
C CYS A 86 -26.93 -9.48 -2.84
N ASP A 87 -25.78 -9.53 -3.51
CA ASP A 87 -24.74 -10.51 -3.23
C ASP A 87 -23.53 -9.78 -2.63
N GLY A 88 -23.13 -10.16 -1.42
CA GLY A 88 -21.87 -9.73 -0.82
C GLY A 88 -20.82 -10.82 -0.98
N VAL A 89 -19.62 -10.48 -1.45
CA VAL A 89 -18.51 -11.44 -1.60
C VAL A 89 -17.30 -10.99 -0.78
N ASP A 90 -16.66 -11.91 -0.08
CA ASP A 90 -15.46 -11.61 0.71
C ASP A 90 -14.51 -12.83 0.79
N ILE A 91 -13.22 -12.57 0.99
CA ILE A 91 -12.19 -13.60 1.16
C ILE A 91 -12.16 -14.20 2.57
N SER A 92 -12.67 -13.46 3.56
CA SER A 92 -12.68 -13.80 4.97
C SER A 92 -13.96 -14.53 5.37
N ALA A 93 -13.85 -15.85 5.54
CA ALA A 93 -14.93 -16.66 6.08
C ALA A 93 -15.41 -16.16 7.46
N SER A 94 -14.51 -15.53 8.24
CA SER A 94 -14.87 -14.96 9.54
C SER A 94 -15.73 -13.69 9.40
N MET A 95 -15.42 -12.82 8.44
CA MET A 95 -16.27 -11.66 8.13
C MET A 95 -17.66 -12.11 7.65
N LEU A 96 -17.73 -13.08 6.75
CA LEU A 96 -19.01 -13.58 6.23
C LEU A 96 -19.88 -14.26 7.29
N ARG A 97 -19.28 -14.85 8.33
CA ARG A 97 -20.05 -15.36 9.48
C ARG A 97 -20.70 -14.24 10.29
N LEU A 98 -20.05 -13.08 10.40
CA LEU A 98 -20.63 -11.89 11.02
C LEU A 98 -21.68 -11.26 10.11
N ALA A 99 -21.41 -11.18 8.80
CA ALA A 99 -22.36 -10.68 7.82
C ALA A 99 -23.69 -11.45 7.86
N ARG A 100 -23.64 -12.80 7.86
CA ARG A 100 -24.85 -13.64 8.00
C ARG A 100 -25.55 -13.46 9.34
N ARG A 101 -24.81 -13.20 10.43
CA ARG A 101 -25.40 -12.96 11.76
C ARG A 101 -26.10 -11.61 11.87
N HIS A 102 -25.57 -10.58 11.22
CA HIS A 102 -26.16 -9.25 11.22
C HIS A 102 -27.23 -9.05 10.14
N ASN A 103 -27.37 -9.98 9.20
CA ASN A 103 -28.27 -9.85 8.06
C ASN A 103 -29.74 -9.74 8.50
N ARG A 104 -30.35 -8.58 8.22
CA ARG A 104 -31.77 -8.31 8.51
C ARG A 104 -32.72 -8.76 7.42
N ASP A 105 -32.22 -9.00 6.21
CA ASP A 105 -33.03 -9.42 5.06
C ASP A 105 -32.36 -10.62 4.35
N PRO A 106 -32.50 -11.83 4.90
CA PRO A 106 -31.93 -13.04 4.29
C PRO A 106 -32.61 -13.44 2.97
N ALA A 107 -33.78 -12.86 2.64
CA ALA A 107 -34.44 -13.12 1.37
C ALA A 107 -33.76 -12.36 0.22
N ARG A 108 -33.23 -11.15 0.48
CA ARG A 108 -32.55 -10.33 -0.53
C ARG A 108 -31.02 -10.40 -0.47
N CYS A 109 -30.43 -10.55 0.72
CA CYS A 109 -28.97 -10.56 0.91
C CYS A 109 -28.39 -11.98 0.99
N SER A 110 -27.49 -12.29 0.06
CA SER A 110 -26.69 -13.53 0.04
C SER A 110 -25.19 -13.22 0.20
N TYR A 111 -24.46 -14.10 0.88
CA TYR A 111 -23.03 -13.90 1.18
C TYR A 111 -22.17 -15.06 0.68
N HIS A 112 -21.12 -14.74 -0.07
CA HIS A 112 -20.30 -15.70 -0.83
C HIS A 112 -18.83 -15.62 -0.43
N LEU A 113 -18.21 -16.78 -0.18
CA LEU A 113 -16.78 -16.87 0.11
C LEU A 113 -15.99 -16.97 -1.19
N ASN A 114 -15.12 -16.00 -1.45
CA ASN A 114 -14.21 -16.06 -2.58
C ASN A 114 -12.75 -16.21 -2.15
N VAL A 115 -12.17 -17.37 -2.39
CA VAL A 115 -10.76 -17.68 -2.08
C VAL A 115 -9.86 -17.73 -3.33
N ALA A 116 -10.44 -17.48 -4.50
CA ALA A 116 -9.75 -17.40 -5.79
C ALA A 116 -9.36 -15.94 -6.11
N ASP A 117 -8.46 -15.76 -7.07
CA ASP A 117 -8.08 -14.47 -7.67
C ASP A 117 -9.06 -13.98 -8.75
N ASP A 118 -10.18 -14.67 -8.92
CA ASP A 118 -11.24 -14.35 -9.88
C ASP A 118 -12.62 -14.24 -9.21
N LEU A 119 -13.66 -14.00 -9.99
CA LEU A 119 -15.07 -14.03 -9.60
C LEU A 119 -15.85 -15.11 -10.37
N ALA A 120 -15.22 -16.25 -10.66
CA ALA A 120 -15.85 -17.35 -11.42
C ALA A 120 -17.10 -17.95 -10.75
N LEU A 121 -17.32 -17.67 -9.46
CA LEU A 121 -18.57 -17.98 -8.76
C LEU A 121 -19.80 -17.25 -9.35
N PHE A 122 -19.59 -16.21 -10.16
CA PHE A 122 -20.64 -15.45 -10.82
C PHE A 122 -20.50 -15.53 -12.34
N PRO A 123 -21.61 -15.82 -13.07
CA PRO A 123 -21.63 -15.72 -14.52
C PRO A 123 -21.38 -14.30 -15.02
N ASP A 124 -20.94 -14.20 -16.27
CA ASP A 124 -20.83 -12.93 -17.00
C ASP A 124 -22.15 -12.16 -16.96
N ALA A 125 -22.06 -10.83 -16.97
CA ALA A 125 -23.22 -9.94 -17.08
C ALA A 125 -24.36 -10.20 -16.06
N SER A 126 -24.02 -10.69 -14.86
CA SER A 126 -24.98 -11.05 -13.82
C SER A 126 -25.52 -9.86 -13.01
N PHE A 127 -24.79 -8.76 -12.92
CA PHE A 127 -25.08 -7.66 -12.01
C PHE A 127 -25.40 -6.36 -12.73
N THR A 128 -26.44 -5.66 -12.29
CA THR A 128 -26.78 -4.32 -12.80
C THR A 128 -26.09 -3.19 -12.03
N PHE A 129 -25.58 -3.51 -10.84
CA PHE A 129 -24.77 -2.61 -10.02
C PHE A 129 -23.64 -3.39 -9.33
N VAL A 130 -22.42 -2.89 -9.41
CA VAL A 130 -21.26 -3.48 -8.72
C VAL A 130 -20.57 -2.38 -7.92
N PHE A 131 -20.30 -2.64 -6.64
CA PHE A 131 -19.72 -1.68 -5.72
C PHE A 131 -18.51 -2.29 -4.98
N SER A 132 -17.45 -1.51 -4.83
CA SER A 132 -16.25 -1.89 -4.07
C SER A 132 -15.64 -0.66 -3.41
N THR A 133 -15.68 -0.60 -2.09
CA THR A 133 -15.16 0.54 -1.30
C THR A 133 -14.22 0.02 -0.22
N LEU A 134 -13.08 0.68 0.00
CA LEU A 134 -12.08 0.30 1.02
C LEU A 134 -11.55 -1.15 0.90
N VAL A 135 -11.48 -1.71 -0.32
CA VAL A 135 -11.10 -3.12 -0.53
C VAL A 135 -9.86 -3.26 -1.40
N LEU A 136 -9.87 -2.73 -2.62
CA LEU A 136 -8.81 -2.95 -3.61
C LEU A 136 -7.43 -2.47 -3.14
N GLN A 137 -7.39 -1.46 -2.27
CA GLN A 137 -6.17 -1.00 -1.62
C GLN A 137 -5.49 -2.07 -0.77
N HIS A 138 -6.22 -3.05 -0.23
CA HIS A 138 -5.66 -4.13 0.57
C HIS A 138 -5.27 -5.35 -0.28
N ILE A 139 -5.52 -5.30 -1.59
CA ILE A 139 -5.19 -6.35 -2.55
C ILE A 139 -3.88 -5.97 -3.25
N ALA A 140 -2.96 -6.92 -3.34
CA ALA A 140 -1.68 -6.67 -3.99
C ALA A 140 -1.89 -6.34 -5.48
N PRO A 141 -1.12 -5.40 -6.07
CA PRO A 141 -1.34 -4.93 -7.45
C PRO A 141 -1.42 -6.06 -8.49
N THR A 142 -0.67 -7.15 -8.28
CA THR A 142 -0.69 -8.35 -9.13
C THR A 142 -2.07 -9.01 -9.27
N TYR A 143 -2.99 -8.79 -8.33
CA TYR A 143 -4.37 -9.30 -8.37
C TYR A 143 -5.39 -8.20 -8.65
N THR A 144 -5.10 -6.95 -8.28
CA THR A 144 -6.04 -5.84 -8.42
C THR A 144 -6.50 -5.65 -9.86
N SER A 145 -5.57 -5.73 -10.82
CA SER A 145 -5.89 -5.59 -12.24
C SER A 145 -6.86 -6.67 -12.73
N GLY A 146 -6.62 -7.94 -12.37
CA GLY A 146 -7.53 -9.05 -12.69
C GLY A 146 -8.90 -8.92 -12.01
N TYR A 147 -8.96 -8.42 -10.77
CA TYR A 147 -10.26 -8.16 -10.15
C TYR A 147 -11.03 -7.01 -10.81
N ILE A 148 -10.37 -5.97 -11.33
CA ILE A 148 -11.05 -4.91 -12.09
C ILE A 148 -11.66 -5.49 -13.38
N GLU A 149 -10.93 -6.38 -14.07
CA GLU A 149 -11.44 -7.11 -15.24
C GLU A 149 -12.65 -7.98 -14.87
N GLU A 150 -12.58 -8.73 -13.76
CA GLU A 150 -13.67 -9.57 -13.29
C GLU A 150 -14.90 -8.76 -12.86
N LEU A 151 -14.72 -7.63 -12.18
CA LEU A 151 -15.81 -6.72 -11.81
C LEU A 151 -16.51 -6.18 -13.06
N LEU A 152 -15.77 -5.89 -14.14
CA LEU A 152 -16.36 -5.55 -15.44
C LEU A 152 -17.02 -6.75 -16.12
N ARG A 153 -16.43 -7.96 -16.07
CA ARG A 153 -17.00 -9.17 -16.68
C ARG A 153 -18.39 -9.48 -16.11
N VAL A 154 -18.51 -9.49 -14.79
CA VAL A 154 -19.77 -9.80 -14.10
C VAL A 154 -20.80 -8.66 -14.18
N LEU A 155 -20.38 -7.43 -14.54
CA LEU A 155 -21.28 -6.32 -14.79
C LEU A 155 -22.04 -6.53 -16.10
N ALA A 156 -23.36 -6.36 -16.04
CA ALA A 156 -24.24 -6.41 -17.20
C ALA A 156 -24.01 -5.19 -18.11
N PRO A 157 -24.25 -5.32 -19.43
CA PRO A 157 -24.29 -4.16 -20.31
C PRO A 157 -25.30 -3.12 -19.80
N GLY A 158 -24.90 -1.84 -19.78
CA GLY A 158 -25.65 -0.74 -19.17
C GLY A 158 -25.63 -0.70 -17.63
N GLY A 159 -24.95 -1.66 -16.98
CA GLY A 159 -24.75 -1.65 -15.53
C GLY A 159 -23.73 -0.60 -15.08
N LEU A 160 -23.79 -0.25 -13.80
CA LEU A 160 -22.87 0.69 -13.15
C LEU A 160 -21.91 -0.05 -12.20
N LEU A 161 -20.61 0.12 -12.42
CA LEU A 161 -19.53 -0.25 -11.51
C LEU A 161 -18.97 1.01 -10.84
N VAL A 162 -18.92 1.00 -9.51
CA VAL A 162 -18.25 2.04 -8.72
C VAL A 162 -17.22 1.40 -7.81
N PHE A 163 -15.96 1.80 -7.94
CA PHE A 163 -14.89 1.27 -7.11
C PHE A 163 -13.85 2.32 -6.73
N GLN A 164 -13.20 2.12 -5.58
CA GLN A 164 -12.17 3.01 -5.05
C GLN A 164 -10.83 2.31 -4.87
N LEU A 165 -9.75 2.99 -5.25
CA LEU A 165 -8.38 2.58 -4.96
C LEU A 165 -7.40 3.77 -4.96
N PRO A 166 -6.34 3.71 -4.12
CA PRO A 166 -5.23 4.65 -4.16
C PRO A 166 -4.54 4.65 -5.52
N SER A 167 -4.28 5.83 -6.07
CA SER A 167 -3.62 5.97 -7.37
C SER A 167 -2.13 6.27 -7.24
N HIS A 168 -1.79 7.39 -6.60
CA HIS A 168 -0.43 7.87 -6.46
C HIS A 168 -0.34 8.82 -5.27
N ARG A 169 0.88 9.12 -4.84
CA ARG A 169 1.13 10.16 -3.85
C ARG A 169 1.20 11.50 -4.57
N THR A 170 0.35 12.46 -4.21
CA THR A 170 0.49 13.85 -4.63
C THR A 170 1.75 14.42 -3.97
N ALA A 171 2.77 14.72 -4.76
CA ALA A 171 3.66 15.83 -4.40
C ALA A 171 2.76 17.07 -4.30
N GLN A 172 2.90 17.90 -3.26
CA GLN A 172 2.14 19.15 -3.17
C GLN A 172 2.17 19.87 -4.52
N LEU A 173 1.00 20.32 -4.99
CA LEU A 173 0.81 21.10 -6.21
C LEU A 173 1.90 22.18 -6.35
N SER A 174 2.88 21.93 -7.20
CA SER A 174 3.51 23.00 -7.99
C SER A 174 2.92 22.86 -9.39
N SER A 175 2.00 23.77 -9.70
CA SER A 175 1.48 23.99 -11.04
C SER A 175 2.60 24.21 -12.04
N ASP A 176 2.30 23.85 -13.28
CA ASP A 176 3.10 23.95 -14.50
C ASP A 176 4.07 22.78 -14.71
N HIS A 177 3.70 21.89 -15.64
CA HIS A 177 4.46 21.46 -16.82
C HIS A 177 3.73 20.24 -17.42
N ALA A 178 3.28 20.35 -18.67
CA ALA A 178 2.75 19.21 -19.42
C ALA A 178 3.89 18.21 -19.68
N VAL A 179 3.89 17.10 -18.95
CA VAL A 179 5.00 16.14 -18.97
C VAL A 179 4.82 15.13 -20.12
N SER A 180 5.73 15.19 -21.09
CA SER A 180 5.96 14.11 -22.07
C SER A 180 6.31 12.81 -21.34
N ARG A 181 5.72 11.68 -21.73
CA ARG A 181 5.89 10.38 -21.04
C ARG A 181 6.84 9.47 -21.80
N THR A 182 8.12 9.49 -21.44
CA THR A 182 9.12 8.59 -22.00
C THR A 182 9.11 7.27 -21.23
N VAL A 183 9.27 6.14 -21.94
CA VAL A 183 9.42 4.82 -21.32
C VAL A 183 10.89 4.61 -20.94
N ALA A 184 11.19 4.17 -19.71
CA ALA A 184 12.56 4.02 -19.26
C ALA A 184 13.36 3.00 -20.10
N ALA A 185 14.61 3.37 -20.37
CA ALA A 185 15.66 2.49 -20.85
C ALA A 185 16.87 2.63 -19.93
N ARG A 186 17.83 1.71 -20.05
CA ARG A 186 19.11 1.84 -19.34
C ARG A 186 19.76 3.17 -19.75
N LEU A 187 20.06 4.03 -18.77
CA LEU A 187 20.70 5.31 -19.03
C LEU A 187 22.21 5.14 -19.10
N PRO A 188 22.91 5.99 -19.86
CA PRO A 188 24.37 5.97 -19.84
C PRO A 188 24.90 6.49 -18.49
N PRO A 189 26.12 6.11 -18.06
CA PRO A 189 26.66 6.48 -16.75
C PRO A 189 26.66 7.97 -16.44
N GLU A 190 26.89 8.81 -17.45
CA GLU A 190 26.87 10.27 -17.37
C GLU A 190 25.48 10.87 -17.07
N ALA A 191 24.40 10.11 -17.26
CA ALA A 191 23.05 10.52 -16.88
C ALA A 191 22.83 10.44 -15.36
N CYS A 192 23.66 9.69 -14.63
CA CYS A 192 23.53 9.50 -13.17
C CYS A 192 24.17 10.68 -12.41
N ARG A 193 23.62 11.88 -12.59
CA ARG A 193 24.10 13.13 -11.96
C ARG A 193 22.93 13.84 -11.29
N ALA A 194 22.78 13.65 -9.98
CA ALA A 194 21.75 14.29 -9.20
C ALA A 194 22.35 15.28 -8.21
N ARG A 195 21.62 16.36 -7.90
CA ARG A 195 21.80 17.08 -6.65
C ARG A 195 20.60 16.77 -5.77
N ILE A 196 20.86 16.34 -4.54
CA ILE A 196 19.82 16.03 -3.56
C ILE A 196 20.02 16.84 -2.28
N ALA A 197 18.90 17.22 -1.68
CA ALA A 197 18.87 17.93 -0.41
C ALA A 197 17.65 17.52 0.41
N ALA A 198 17.76 17.54 1.73
CA ALA A 198 16.63 17.38 2.63
C ALA A 198 16.58 18.57 3.60
N GLU A 199 15.37 19.03 3.90
CA GLU A 199 15.15 20.06 4.94
C GLU A 199 15.40 19.48 6.35
N THR A 200 15.23 18.16 6.49
CA THR A 200 15.45 17.44 7.75
C THR A 200 16.94 17.23 7.98
N THR A 201 17.48 17.83 9.04
CA THR A 201 18.90 17.78 9.39
C THR A 201 19.24 16.71 10.43
N ALA A 202 18.26 16.24 11.21
CA ALA A 202 18.39 15.14 12.15
C ALA A 202 17.03 14.49 12.44
N LEU A 203 17.04 13.22 12.86
CA LEU A 203 15.86 12.43 13.20
C LEU A 203 15.98 11.86 14.61
N VAL A 204 14.86 11.85 15.35
CA VAL A 204 14.72 11.10 16.60
C VAL A 204 13.46 10.26 16.46
N LEU A 205 13.65 8.95 16.36
CA LEU A 205 12.60 8.01 16.03
C LEU A 205 12.44 6.94 17.11
N GLN A 206 11.25 6.39 17.21
CA GLN A 206 11.01 5.15 17.92
C GLN A 206 11.36 3.96 17.01
N ALA A 207 11.76 2.84 17.58
CA ALA A 207 11.99 1.61 16.83
C ALA A 207 10.73 1.22 16.02
N ASP A 208 10.93 0.82 14.75
CA ASP A 208 9.85 0.51 13.79
C ASP A 208 8.93 1.71 13.44
N GLN A 209 9.26 2.93 13.87
CA GLN A 209 8.53 4.13 13.47
C GLN A 209 8.77 4.40 11.99
N GLN A 210 7.68 4.66 11.28
CA GLN A 210 7.74 5.13 9.90
C GLN A 210 7.68 6.65 9.86
N VAL A 211 8.55 7.25 9.05
CA VAL A 211 8.58 8.70 8.83
C VAL A 211 8.78 8.98 7.34
N ASP A 212 8.22 10.08 6.86
CA ASP A 212 8.49 10.58 5.52
C ASP A 212 9.54 11.68 5.58
N VAL A 213 10.63 11.49 4.84
CA VAL A 213 11.68 12.49 4.65
C VAL A 213 11.45 13.20 3.33
N LYS A 214 11.24 14.51 3.37
CA LYS A 214 11.15 15.33 2.17
C LYS A 214 12.54 15.50 1.55
N VAL A 215 12.69 15.07 0.30
CA VAL A 215 13.95 15.10 -0.45
C VAL A 215 13.73 15.88 -1.74
N ALA A 216 14.43 17.00 -1.87
CA ALA A 216 14.55 17.72 -3.11
C ALA A 216 15.55 17.01 -4.03
N VAL A 217 15.16 16.78 -5.28
CA VAL A 217 15.95 16.10 -6.30
C VAL A 217 16.05 17.00 -7.52
N GLU A 218 17.27 17.24 -7.98
CA GLU A 218 17.56 18.01 -9.19
C GLU A 218 18.35 17.14 -10.17
N ASN A 219 17.94 17.15 -11.45
CA ASN A 219 18.65 16.47 -12.52
C ASN A 219 19.79 17.36 -13.04
N CYS A 220 21.03 17.02 -12.69
CA CYS A 220 22.23 17.74 -13.12
C CYS A 220 22.92 17.10 -14.35
N SER A 221 22.22 16.22 -15.07
CA SER A 221 22.71 15.63 -16.32
C SER A 221 22.11 16.33 -17.55
N SER A 222 22.66 16.05 -18.73
CA SER A 222 22.10 16.47 -20.02
C SER A 222 21.00 15.54 -20.55
N PHE A 223 20.62 14.51 -19.79
CA PHE A 223 19.65 13.49 -20.21
C PHE A 223 18.31 13.69 -19.50
N VAL A 224 17.22 13.34 -20.17
CA VAL A 224 15.91 13.21 -19.53
C VAL A 224 15.91 11.93 -18.69
N TRP A 225 15.40 12.00 -17.46
CA TRP A 225 15.14 10.83 -16.63
C TRP A 225 13.68 10.41 -16.75
N PRO A 226 13.38 9.24 -17.33
CA PRO A 226 12.02 8.76 -17.42
C PRO A 226 11.48 8.35 -16.04
N ALA A 227 10.28 8.80 -15.70
CA ALA A 227 9.61 8.40 -14.46
C ALA A 227 8.90 7.04 -14.58
N LEU A 228 8.50 6.65 -15.80
CA LEU A 228 7.84 5.37 -16.04
C LEU A 228 8.85 4.26 -16.30
N PRO A 229 8.67 3.06 -15.74
CA PRO A 229 9.51 1.90 -16.04
C PRO A 229 9.37 1.45 -17.50
N ASP A 230 10.25 0.55 -17.93
CA ASP A 230 10.02 -0.22 -19.16
C ASP A 230 8.81 -1.16 -19.05
N ARG A 231 8.40 -1.78 -20.17
CA ARG A 231 7.29 -2.77 -20.20
C ARG A 231 7.47 -3.96 -19.25
N ARG A 232 8.67 -4.17 -18.69
CA ARG A 232 9.01 -5.24 -17.74
C ARG A 232 9.23 -4.71 -16.32
N GLY A 233 8.91 -3.45 -16.04
CA GLY A 233 9.09 -2.84 -14.72
C GLY A 233 10.52 -2.40 -14.39
N ARG A 234 11.43 -2.36 -15.37
CA ARG A 234 12.87 -2.09 -15.17
C ARG A 234 13.22 -0.62 -15.42
N PHE A 235 14.43 -0.25 -14.99
CA PHE A 235 15.09 1.02 -15.32
C PHE A 235 14.47 2.30 -14.76
N GLN A 236 13.38 2.19 -14.00
CA GLN A 236 12.77 3.32 -13.30
C GLN A 236 13.77 3.94 -12.33
N ILE A 237 13.82 5.27 -12.30
CA ILE A 237 14.60 6.00 -11.31
C ILE A 237 13.76 6.19 -10.05
N LYS A 238 14.34 5.85 -8.90
CA LYS A 238 13.73 6.04 -7.59
C LYS A 238 14.70 6.73 -6.64
N VAL A 239 14.17 7.50 -5.70
CA VAL A 239 14.88 7.90 -4.49
C VAL A 239 14.75 6.77 -3.47
N ALA A 240 15.86 6.38 -2.86
CA ALA A 240 15.93 5.27 -1.92
C ALA A 240 16.97 5.56 -0.83
N ASN A 241 17.08 4.67 0.17
CA ASN A 241 17.97 4.89 1.30
C ASN A 241 18.74 3.66 1.77
N HIS A 242 19.71 3.93 2.62
CA HIS A 242 20.47 2.99 3.41
C HIS A 242 20.47 3.45 4.88
N TRP A 243 20.38 2.52 5.80
CA TRP A 243 20.64 2.75 7.22
C TRP A 243 22.07 2.36 7.52
N LEU A 244 22.87 3.33 7.97
CA LEU A 244 24.24 3.12 8.42
C LEU A 244 24.27 3.16 9.95
N THR A 245 25.15 2.36 10.57
CA THR A 245 25.48 2.50 11.99
C THR A 245 26.24 3.81 12.24
N GLU A 246 26.41 4.18 13.51
CA GLU A 246 27.27 5.31 13.92
C GLU A 246 28.69 5.22 13.32
N ALA A 247 29.23 4.00 13.20
CA ALA A 247 30.54 3.75 12.59
C ALA A 247 30.53 3.81 11.04
N GLY A 248 29.40 4.15 10.42
CA GLY A 248 29.23 4.20 8.96
C GLY A 248 29.06 2.84 8.29
N ALA A 249 28.95 1.75 9.06
CA ALA A 249 28.75 0.42 8.49
C ALA A 249 27.29 0.23 8.06
N MET A 250 27.07 -0.40 6.91
CA MET A 250 25.73 -0.71 6.43
C MET A 250 24.97 -1.60 7.43
N PHE A 251 23.90 -1.08 8.03
CA PHE A 251 23.05 -1.80 8.97
C PHE A 251 21.86 -2.45 8.24
N GLU A 252 21.09 -1.66 7.49
CA GLU A 252 19.98 -2.14 6.67
C GLU A 252 20.00 -1.46 5.30
N ARG A 253 19.80 -2.25 4.25
CA ARG A 253 19.67 -1.76 2.88
C ARG A 253 18.21 -1.58 2.49
N ASP A 254 17.92 -0.43 1.91
CA ASP A 254 16.85 -0.19 0.94
C ASP A 254 15.45 -0.49 1.48
N ASP A 255 15.05 0.19 2.54
CA ASP A 255 13.69 0.09 3.09
C ASP A 255 12.70 1.11 2.52
N GLY A 256 13.17 2.30 2.15
CA GLY A 256 12.42 3.28 1.37
C GLY A 256 12.74 3.19 -0.12
N ARG A 257 11.69 3.24 -0.96
CA ARG A 257 11.79 3.38 -2.42
C ARG A 257 10.64 4.26 -2.94
N CYS A 258 10.97 5.42 -3.49
CA CYS A 258 10.01 6.38 -4.01
C CYS A 258 10.31 6.70 -5.49
N PRO A 259 9.42 6.38 -6.44
CA PRO A 259 9.60 6.78 -7.83
C PRO A 259 9.50 8.29 -7.99
N LEU A 260 10.12 8.82 -9.05
CA LEU A 260 9.92 10.20 -9.47
C LEU A 260 8.48 10.39 -9.98
N PRO A 261 7.84 11.54 -9.70
CA PRO A 261 6.43 11.74 -10.04
C PRO A 261 6.20 12.03 -11.53
N HIS A 262 7.23 12.48 -12.23
CA HIS A 262 7.22 12.79 -13.66
C HIS A 262 8.63 12.74 -14.24
N ASP A 263 8.73 12.70 -15.58
CA ASP A 263 10.02 12.74 -16.27
C ASP A 263 10.79 14.00 -15.85
N MET A 264 12.08 13.86 -15.56
CA MET A 264 12.94 14.97 -15.15
C MET A 264 13.79 15.41 -16.34
N ALA A 265 13.47 16.56 -16.92
CA ALA A 265 14.33 17.21 -17.91
C ALA A 265 15.66 17.64 -17.26
N PRO A 266 16.72 17.87 -18.06
CA PRO A 266 17.96 18.50 -17.59
C PRO A 266 17.67 19.78 -16.78
N SER A 267 18.35 19.94 -15.64
CA SER A 267 18.19 21.05 -14.69
C SER A 267 16.83 21.18 -14.01
N SER A 268 15.89 20.27 -14.24
CA SER A 268 14.61 20.26 -13.53
C SER A 268 14.77 19.76 -12.09
N ARG A 269 13.86 20.22 -11.22
CA ARG A 269 13.82 19.89 -9.80
C ARG A 269 12.44 19.40 -9.37
N VAL A 270 12.41 18.46 -8.44
CA VAL A 270 11.19 17.93 -7.85
C VAL A 270 11.40 17.61 -6.36
N ASP A 271 10.36 17.78 -5.57
CA ASP A 271 10.34 17.34 -4.18
C ASP A 271 9.63 15.98 -4.09
N VAL A 272 10.28 14.99 -3.48
CA VAL A 272 9.71 13.67 -3.21
C VAL A 272 9.64 13.41 -1.72
N MET A 273 8.66 12.60 -1.30
CA MET A 273 8.48 12.20 0.08
C MET A 273 8.92 10.74 0.24
N LEU A 274 10.14 10.54 0.74
CA LEU A 274 10.73 9.22 0.95
C LEU A 274 10.27 8.64 2.29
N GLY A 275 9.40 7.63 2.23
CA GLY A 275 9.01 6.87 3.42
C GLY A 275 10.10 5.92 3.86
N VAL A 276 10.55 6.03 5.11
CA VAL A 276 11.58 5.17 5.72
C VAL A 276 11.09 4.58 7.04
N THR A 277 11.61 3.42 7.41
CA THR A 277 11.27 2.71 8.66
C THR A 277 12.49 2.64 9.56
N ALA A 278 12.38 3.16 10.79
CA ALA A 278 13.47 3.15 11.74
C ALA A 278 13.89 1.71 12.13
N PRO A 279 15.21 1.45 12.32
CA PRO A 279 15.72 0.20 12.87
C PRO A 279 14.99 -0.31 14.12
N LEU A 280 14.98 -1.62 14.32
CA LEU A 280 14.36 -2.26 15.49
C LEU A 280 15.25 -2.26 16.75
N ILE A 281 16.51 -1.85 16.61
CA ILE A 281 17.52 -1.87 17.67
C ILE A 281 17.78 -0.43 18.09
N ASP A 282 17.88 -0.21 19.39
CA ASP A 282 18.25 1.09 19.94
C ASP A 282 19.66 1.47 19.50
N GLY A 283 19.85 2.72 19.08
CA GLY A 283 21.16 3.17 18.64
C GLY A 283 21.18 4.49 17.91
N VAL A 284 22.40 4.88 17.53
CA VAL A 284 22.68 6.01 16.66
C VAL A 284 22.96 5.47 15.26
N TYR A 285 22.25 6.04 14.30
CA TYR A 285 22.27 5.66 12.90
C TYR A 285 22.44 6.89 12.02
N SER A 286 22.79 6.67 10.76
CA SER A 286 22.68 7.67 9.71
C SER A 286 21.77 7.14 8.62
N LEU A 287 20.74 7.92 8.27
CA LEU A 287 19.92 7.68 7.10
C LEU A 287 20.64 8.28 5.89
N GLU A 288 21.27 7.42 5.08
CA GLU A 288 21.86 7.82 3.81
C GLU A 288 20.79 7.73 2.72
N VAL A 289 20.55 8.80 1.98
CA VAL A 289 19.60 8.81 0.85
C VAL A 289 20.36 9.03 -0.46
N ASP A 290 20.00 8.26 -1.47
CA ASP A 290 20.57 8.29 -2.81
C ASP A 290 19.49 8.02 -3.87
N LEU A 291 19.81 8.28 -5.14
CA LEU A 291 19.01 7.82 -6.27
C LEU A 291 19.50 6.45 -6.74
N VAL A 292 18.57 5.63 -7.22
CA VAL A 292 18.84 4.35 -7.87
C VAL A 292 18.17 4.30 -9.22
N GLN A 293 18.90 3.89 -10.25
CA GLN A 293 18.27 3.37 -11.45
C GLN A 293 18.05 1.87 -11.26
N GLU A 294 16.78 1.47 -11.17
CA GLU A 294 16.40 0.09 -10.87
C GLU A 294 17.05 -0.89 -11.85
N ASN A 295 17.62 -1.98 -11.30
CA ASN A 295 18.36 -3.01 -12.02
C ASN A 295 19.64 -2.53 -12.74
N VAL A 296 20.15 -1.32 -12.45
CA VAL A 296 21.36 -0.78 -13.10
C VAL A 296 22.43 -0.39 -12.09
N CYS A 297 22.22 0.69 -11.34
CA CYS A 297 23.19 1.19 -10.35
C CYS A 297 22.57 2.21 -9.41
N TRP A 298 23.26 2.40 -8.29
CA TRP A 298 23.10 3.59 -7.46
C TRP A 298 23.80 4.78 -8.11
N PHE A 299 23.28 5.98 -7.89
CA PHE A 299 23.86 7.19 -8.44
C PHE A 299 25.19 7.52 -7.75
N ALA A 300 25.33 7.19 -6.46
CA ALA A 300 26.59 7.29 -5.73
C ALA A 300 27.72 6.45 -6.36
N GLU A 301 27.41 5.26 -6.89
CA GLU A 301 28.38 4.42 -7.62
C GLU A 301 28.90 5.08 -8.91
N ARG A 302 28.20 6.13 -9.38
CA ARG A 302 28.59 6.95 -10.53
C ARG A 302 29.17 8.31 -10.13
N GLY A 303 29.37 8.56 -8.85
CA GLY A 303 29.94 9.81 -8.32
C GLY A 303 28.92 10.91 -8.07
N SER A 304 27.61 10.60 -8.05
CA SER A 304 26.59 11.53 -7.60
C SER A 304 26.64 11.69 -6.06
N PRO A 305 26.38 12.88 -5.50
CA PRO A 305 26.32 13.09 -4.05
C PRO A 305 25.15 12.35 -3.40
N VAL A 306 25.37 11.92 -2.15
CA VAL A 306 24.35 11.39 -1.22
C VAL A 306 24.06 12.40 -0.12
N ILE A 307 22.90 12.32 0.53
CA ILE A 307 22.65 13.01 1.81
C ILE A 307 22.75 12.01 2.95
N ARG A 308 23.21 12.47 4.11
CA ARG A 308 23.26 11.68 5.34
C ARG A 308 22.58 12.45 6.47
N ILE A 309 21.50 11.90 6.98
CA ILE A 309 20.71 12.49 8.06
C ILE A 309 20.98 11.68 9.34
N PRO A 310 21.65 12.25 10.35
CA PRO A 310 21.81 11.61 11.65
C PRO A 310 20.47 11.24 12.27
N CYS A 311 20.37 10.04 12.83
CA CYS A 311 19.15 9.51 13.41
C CYS A 311 19.43 8.80 14.74
N ARG A 312 18.67 9.14 15.79
CA ARG A 312 18.66 8.38 17.04
C ARG A 312 17.39 7.56 17.13
N VAL A 313 17.52 6.26 17.40
CA VAL A 313 16.41 5.33 17.55
C VAL A 313 16.33 4.85 19.00
N ALA A 314 15.13 4.88 19.58
CA ALA A 314 14.85 4.43 20.94
C ALA A 314 13.58 3.55 21.02
N GLY A 315 13.42 2.76 22.09
CA GLY A 315 12.22 1.95 22.32
C GLY A 315 12.21 0.58 21.62
N GLY A 316 13.35 0.18 21.05
CA GLY A 316 13.61 -1.11 20.42
C GLY A 316 14.35 -2.10 21.32
N MET A 317 14.97 -3.11 20.71
CA MET A 317 15.83 -4.03 21.45
C MET A 317 17.12 -3.33 21.88
N PRO A 318 17.64 -3.57 23.11
CA PRO A 318 18.88 -2.96 23.56
C PRO A 318 20.05 -3.41 22.68
N ALA A 319 20.88 -2.46 22.26
CA ALA A 319 22.13 -2.76 21.58
C ALA A 319 23.02 -3.61 22.51
N THR A 320 23.32 -4.85 22.13
CA THR A 320 24.29 -5.65 22.87
C THR A 320 25.66 -5.03 22.70
N SER A 321 26.28 -4.59 23.80
CA SER A 321 27.65 -4.06 23.81
C SER A 321 28.63 -5.15 23.34
N SER A 322 29.02 -5.09 22.07
CA SER A 322 30.24 -5.76 21.61
C SER A 322 31.09 -4.69 20.93
N SER A 323 32.19 -4.36 21.60
CA SER A 323 33.23 -3.44 21.13
C SER A 323 33.63 -3.71 19.66
N PRO A 324 33.85 -2.67 18.85
CA PRO A 324 34.18 -2.83 17.44
C PRO A 324 35.53 -3.54 17.28
N ARG A 325 35.54 -4.62 16.50
CA ARG A 325 36.77 -5.27 16.06
C ARG A 325 37.35 -4.45 14.89
N PRO A 326 38.69 -4.30 14.74
CA PRO A 326 39.27 -3.44 13.72
C PRO A 326 38.86 -3.88 12.31
N ALA A 327 38.71 -2.90 11.41
CA ALA A 327 38.38 -3.13 10.01
C ALA A 327 39.45 -4.03 9.34
N PRO A 328 39.07 -5.06 8.55
CA PRO A 328 40.01 -5.78 7.73
C PRO A 328 40.41 -4.93 6.52
N THR A 329 41.70 -4.86 6.24
CA THR A 329 42.29 -4.31 5.03
C THR A 329 41.88 -5.11 3.78
N ASP A 330 41.68 -4.39 2.67
CA ASP A 330 41.26 -4.89 1.37
C ASP A 330 42.07 -6.08 0.85
N GLY A 331 41.37 -7.05 0.24
CA GLY A 331 41.98 -8.06 -0.65
C GLY A 331 41.69 -9.54 -0.35
N ALA A 332 41.03 -9.88 0.76
CA ALA A 332 40.67 -11.27 1.04
C ALA A 332 39.20 -11.54 0.69
N ALA A 333 38.95 -12.48 -0.23
CA ALA A 333 37.62 -13.02 -0.49
C ALA A 333 36.89 -13.30 0.84
N GLU A 334 35.67 -12.78 0.98
CA GLU A 334 34.89 -12.92 2.22
C GLU A 334 34.86 -14.39 2.66
N ARG A 335 35.26 -14.66 3.91
CA ARG A 335 35.16 -16.02 4.46
C ARG A 335 33.71 -16.52 4.37
N PRO A 336 33.47 -17.79 4.00
CA PRO A 336 32.13 -18.36 3.93
C PRO A 336 31.35 -18.09 5.23
N PHE A 337 30.07 -17.74 5.14
CA PHE A 337 29.18 -17.38 6.26
C PHE A 337 29.29 -18.33 7.47
N ARG A 338 29.60 -19.60 7.23
CA ARG A 338 29.82 -20.64 8.23
C ARG A 338 30.97 -20.37 9.19
N GLU A 339 32.03 -19.72 8.71
CA GLU A 339 33.22 -19.37 9.49
C GLU A 339 33.05 -18.05 10.25
N ARG A 340 32.17 -17.17 9.77
CA ARG A 340 31.82 -15.90 10.44
C ARG A 340 30.89 -16.10 11.65
N HIS A 341 30.09 -17.16 11.67
CA HIS A 341 29.09 -17.41 12.72
C HIS A 341 29.16 -18.83 13.32
N PRO A 342 30.30 -19.24 13.89
CA PRO A 342 30.49 -20.60 14.41
C PRO A 342 29.48 -20.95 15.52
N ARG A 343 29.06 -19.96 16.33
CA ARG A 343 28.04 -20.15 17.37
C ARG A 343 26.64 -20.42 16.80
N VAL A 344 26.27 -19.78 15.69
CA VAL A 344 24.99 -20.04 15.00
C VAL A 344 24.98 -21.46 14.47
N PHE A 345 26.07 -21.91 13.85
CA PHE A 345 26.18 -23.28 13.35
C PHE A 345 26.27 -24.32 14.48
N HIS A 346 26.88 -23.99 15.62
CA HIS A 346 26.87 -24.84 16.81
C HIS A 346 25.43 -25.00 17.33
N VAL A 347 24.68 -23.91 17.51
CA VAL A 347 23.28 -23.95 17.95
C VAL A 347 22.40 -24.70 16.94
N LEU A 348 22.52 -24.42 15.64
CA LEU A 348 21.75 -25.12 14.60
C LEU A 348 22.10 -26.60 14.48
N ARG A 349 23.33 -27.00 14.83
CA ARG A 349 23.77 -28.40 14.89
C ARG A 349 23.23 -29.11 16.13
N VAL A 350 23.31 -28.47 17.30
CA VAL A 350 22.83 -29.04 18.59
C VAL A 350 21.30 -29.14 18.59
N THR A 351 20.60 -28.16 18.04
CA THR A 351 19.13 -28.12 18.00
C THR A 351 18.53 -28.85 16.79
N ARG A 352 19.34 -29.27 15.82
CA ARG A 352 18.91 -29.81 14.51
C ARG A 352 17.94 -28.90 13.73
N LEU A 353 17.86 -27.60 14.06
CA LEU A 353 16.94 -26.63 13.44
C LEU A 353 17.51 -25.95 12.18
N ARG A 354 18.58 -26.49 11.61
CA ARG A 354 19.31 -25.90 10.47
C ARG A 354 18.38 -25.58 9.30
N ASP A 355 17.55 -26.54 8.90
CA ASP A 355 16.71 -26.40 7.70
C ASP A 355 15.52 -25.48 7.96
N VAL A 356 15.04 -25.40 9.22
CA VAL A 356 14.02 -24.45 9.67
C VAL A 356 14.55 -23.02 9.59
N TYR A 357 15.76 -22.78 10.09
CA TYR A 357 16.42 -21.48 10.04
C TYR A 357 16.65 -21.00 8.60
N TRP A 358 17.13 -21.87 7.70
CA TRP A 358 17.37 -21.49 6.31
C TRP A 358 16.09 -21.29 5.51
N THR A 359 15.03 -22.00 5.84
CA THR A 359 13.70 -21.80 5.24
C THR A 359 13.10 -20.48 5.70
N TRP A 360 13.24 -20.13 6.97
CA TRP A 360 12.87 -18.83 7.52
C TRP A 360 13.68 -17.68 6.90
N ARG A 361 15.00 -17.82 6.81
CA ARG A 361 15.92 -16.81 6.21
C ARG A 361 15.60 -16.55 4.74
N ARG A 362 15.41 -17.60 3.93
CA ARG A 362 14.97 -17.47 2.53
C ARG A 362 13.59 -16.81 2.41
N GLY A 363 12.70 -17.09 3.35
CA GLY A 363 11.40 -16.41 3.45
C GLY A 363 11.56 -14.91 3.71
N LEU A 364 12.45 -14.53 4.62
CA LEU A 364 12.78 -13.13 4.93
C LEU A 364 13.42 -12.41 3.74
N ASP A 365 14.36 -13.06 3.05
CA ASP A 365 15.02 -12.50 1.86
C ASP A 365 14.05 -12.41 0.66
N ALA A 366 13.03 -13.26 0.59
CA ALA A 366 11.95 -13.15 -0.40
C ALA A 366 10.96 -12.03 -0.06
N VAL A 367 10.70 -11.78 1.23
CA VAL A 367 9.89 -10.65 1.70
C VAL A 367 10.59 -9.32 1.41
N LYS A 368 11.89 -9.21 1.72
CA LYS A 368 12.69 -8.00 1.44
C LYS A 368 12.77 -7.63 -0.03
N ARG A 369 12.77 -8.62 -0.93
CA ARG A 369 12.80 -8.41 -2.40
C ARG A 369 11.48 -7.87 -3.00
N SER A 370 10.40 -7.77 -2.22
CA SER A 370 9.07 -7.42 -2.71
C SER A 370 8.58 -6.01 -2.32
N ARG A 371 9.53 -5.07 -2.15
CA ARG A 371 9.39 -3.74 -1.52
C ARG A 371 8.77 -2.62 -2.38
N ASP A 372 7.98 -2.91 -3.42
CA ASP A 372 7.05 -1.92 -4.00
C ASP A 372 5.74 -1.81 -3.18
N ARG A 373 5.83 -1.88 -1.84
CA ARG A 373 4.66 -1.96 -0.93
C ARG A 373 4.64 -0.80 0.03
N LEU A 374 3.51 -0.09 0.08
CA LEU A 374 3.18 0.82 1.16
C LEU A 374 2.66 0.00 2.36
N ILE A 375 3.51 -0.25 3.35
CA ILE A 375 3.06 -0.78 4.65
C ILE A 375 2.67 0.44 5.49
N VAL A 376 1.38 0.72 5.67
CA VAL A 376 0.94 1.71 6.68
C VAL A 376 0.69 0.97 7.99
N SER A 377 1.43 1.32 9.04
CA SER A 377 1.07 0.85 10.38
C SER A 377 -0.19 1.58 10.85
N ALA A 378 -1.22 0.83 11.23
CA ALA A 378 -2.57 1.33 11.53
C ALA A 378 -2.68 2.16 12.83
N SER A 379 -1.58 2.76 13.30
CA SER A 379 -1.64 3.79 14.33
C SER A 379 -2.02 5.17 13.76
N GLU A 380 -2.02 5.37 12.44
CA GLU A 380 -2.14 6.72 11.85
C GLU A 380 -2.93 6.81 10.52
N ALA A 381 -3.71 5.78 10.15
CA ALA A 381 -4.62 5.90 9.01
C ALA A 381 -5.89 6.66 9.46
N VAL A 382 -5.86 7.99 9.31
CA VAL A 382 -6.93 8.90 9.78
C VAL A 382 -7.83 9.29 8.61
N TYR A 383 -9.09 8.89 8.59
CA TYR A 383 -10.07 9.53 7.70
C TYR A 383 -10.47 10.88 8.31
N VAL A 384 -10.15 12.00 7.66
CA VAL A 384 -10.56 13.35 8.11
C VAL A 384 -11.43 13.98 7.02
N PRO A 385 -12.75 14.06 7.21
CA PRO A 385 -13.57 15.01 6.46
C PRO A 385 -13.08 16.43 6.77
N LEU A 386 -12.94 17.28 5.76
CA LEU A 386 -12.62 18.70 5.92
C LEU A 386 -13.73 19.40 6.71
N ARG A 387 -13.68 19.34 8.04
CA ARG A 387 -14.20 20.33 9.00
C ARG A 387 -13.68 20.04 10.42
N ASP A 388 -13.16 21.12 10.99
CA ASP A 388 -12.87 21.40 12.41
C ASP A 388 -11.56 20.89 13.03
N ARG A 389 -10.72 21.88 13.39
CA ARG A 389 -9.57 21.80 14.31
C ARG A 389 -10.09 21.71 15.75
N VAL A 390 -9.37 21.01 16.65
CA VAL A 390 -8.81 21.52 17.93
C VAL A 390 -8.24 20.37 18.81
N HIS A 391 -7.08 20.69 19.39
CA HIS A 391 -6.22 20.09 20.43
C HIS A 391 -6.67 18.88 21.29
N SER A 392 -5.71 18.00 21.58
CA SER A 392 -5.07 17.94 22.92
C SER A 392 -3.90 16.93 22.97
N HIS A 393 -2.80 17.35 23.61
CA HIS A 393 -1.67 16.53 24.01
C HIS A 393 -1.74 16.21 25.51
N LEU A 394 -1.09 15.10 25.90
CA LEU A 394 -0.43 14.78 27.18
C LEU A 394 -1.07 13.68 28.09
N ILE A 395 -0.17 12.73 28.45
CA ILE A 395 -0.19 11.69 29.52
C ILE A 395 -0.98 10.40 29.15
N ALA A 396 -0.42 9.16 29.10
CA ALA A 396 0.67 8.55 29.85
C ALA A 396 1.43 7.44 29.06
N PRO A 397 2.78 7.39 29.10
CA PRO A 397 3.57 6.29 28.55
C PRO A 397 4.32 5.53 29.65
N MET A 398 3.69 4.56 30.32
CA MET A 398 4.43 3.65 31.23
C MET A 398 3.92 2.20 31.31
N ILE A 399 2.89 1.81 30.55
CA ILE A 399 2.35 0.43 30.57
C ILE A 399 1.98 -0.03 29.14
N ASN A 400 2.91 0.02 28.19
CA ASN A 400 2.60 -0.31 26.78
C ASN A 400 3.50 -1.36 26.11
N TRP A 401 4.61 -1.78 26.70
CA TRP A 401 5.49 -2.79 26.09
C TRP A 401 4.85 -4.19 26.04
N TRP A 402 4.01 -4.54 27.02
CA TRP A 402 3.32 -5.85 27.04
C TRP A 402 1.99 -5.89 26.29
N ARG A 403 1.33 -4.75 26.04
CA ARG A 403 0.06 -4.70 25.27
C ARG A 403 0.28 -4.62 23.76
N ARG A 404 1.41 -4.08 23.29
CA ARG A 404 1.74 -3.97 21.86
C ARG A 404 2.51 -5.21 21.41
N GLY A 405 1.84 -6.36 21.37
CA GLY A 405 2.45 -7.61 20.93
C GLY A 405 3.08 -7.48 19.53
N PRO A 406 4.22 -8.14 19.24
CA PRO A 406 4.92 -8.13 17.94
C PRO A 406 4.14 -8.77 16.78
N PHE A 407 2.83 -8.96 16.95
CA PHE A 407 1.92 -9.69 16.05
C PHE A 407 0.62 -8.92 15.75
N ALA A 408 0.55 -7.62 16.09
CA ALA A 408 -0.59 -6.77 15.76
C ALA A 408 -0.86 -6.80 14.24
N ALA A 409 -2.13 -6.96 13.84
CA ALA A 409 -2.50 -6.94 12.44
C ALA A 409 -2.19 -5.54 11.84
N ARG A 410 -1.36 -5.50 10.79
CA ARG A 410 -1.04 -4.27 10.03
C ARG A 410 -1.85 -4.22 8.74
N MET A 411 -2.57 -3.12 8.51
CA MET A 411 -3.40 -2.91 7.33
C MET A 411 -2.51 -2.40 6.17
N GLU A 412 -2.11 -3.29 5.25
CA GLU A 412 -1.30 -2.92 4.08
C GLU A 412 -2.17 -2.22 3.02
N MET A 413 -1.67 -1.15 2.39
CA MET A 413 -2.35 -0.46 1.30
C MET A 413 -1.49 -0.47 0.03
N HIS A 414 -2.13 -0.52 -1.13
CA HIS A 414 -1.48 -0.61 -2.43
C HIS A 414 -2.04 0.45 -3.37
N CYS A 415 -1.16 1.03 -4.18
CA CYS A 415 -1.53 1.99 -5.21
C CYS A 415 -1.55 1.31 -6.57
N VAL A 416 -2.46 1.74 -7.44
CA VAL A 416 -2.47 1.36 -8.86
C VAL A 416 -2.54 2.64 -9.70
N PRO A 417 -1.59 2.89 -10.61
CA PRO A 417 -1.57 4.10 -11.42
C PRO A 417 -2.89 4.31 -12.17
N ARG A 418 -3.39 5.56 -12.21
CA ARG A 418 -4.66 5.88 -12.89
C ARG A 418 -4.65 5.43 -14.36
N SER A 419 -3.51 5.56 -15.05
CA SER A 419 -3.36 5.12 -16.44
C SER A 419 -3.56 3.61 -16.61
N GLU A 420 -3.13 2.80 -15.65
CA GLU A 420 -3.32 1.36 -15.69
C GLU A 420 -4.79 1.00 -15.52
N VAL A 421 -5.46 1.60 -14.53
CA VAL A 421 -6.91 1.44 -14.31
C VAL A 421 -7.69 1.83 -15.58
N MET A 422 -7.40 3.00 -16.16
CA MET A 422 -8.06 3.45 -17.39
C MET A 422 -7.84 2.49 -18.55
N SER A 423 -6.64 1.92 -18.68
CA SER A 423 -6.32 0.95 -19.74
C SER A 423 -7.15 -0.33 -19.59
N ILE A 424 -7.23 -0.87 -18.37
CA ILE A 424 -8.00 -2.08 -18.07
C ILE A 424 -9.49 -1.86 -18.35
N LEU A 425 -10.03 -0.73 -17.89
CA LEU A 425 -11.43 -0.39 -18.10
C LEU A 425 -11.76 -0.26 -19.59
N ALA A 426 -10.91 0.44 -20.35
CA ALA A 426 -11.08 0.58 -21.78
C ALA A 426 -11.03 -0.76 -22.53
N SER A 427 -10.09 -1.65 -22.18
CA SER A 427 -10.00 -2.97 -22.80
C SER A 427 -11.18 -3.89 -22.46
N GLY A 428 -11.80 -3.71 -21.29
CA GLY A 428 -12.94 -4.49 -20.82
C GLY A 428 -14.31 -3.96 -21.27
N GLY A 429 -14.37 -2.96 -22.16
CA GLY A 429 -15.63 -2.34 -22.59
C GLY A 429 -16.29 -1.45 -21.52
N GLY A 430 -15.50 -0.97 -20.56
CA GLY A 430 -15.92 -0.06 -19.52
C GLY A 430 -15.72 1.40 -19.94
N ARG A 431 -16.80 2.16 -19.98
CA ARG A 431 -16.80 3.60 -20.21
C ARG A 431 -16.85 4.35 -18.89
N VAL A 432 -15.77 5.05 -18.58
CA VAL A 432 -15.69 5.89 -17.38
C VAL A 432 -16.55 7.13 -17.55
N VAL A 433 -17.55 7.29 -16.67
CA VAL A 433 -18.44 8.46 -16.66
C VAL A 433 -17.96 9.56 -15.73
N ASP A 434 -17.22 9.21 -14.68
CA ASP A 434 -16.68 10.14 -13.71
C ASP A 434 -15.53 9.53 -12.91
N ILE A 435 -14.66 10.38 -12.38
CA ILE A 435 -13.59 10.00 -11.45
C ILE A 435 -13.55 11.05 -10.34
N GLU A 436 -13.87 10.62 -9.12
CA GLU A 436 -13.70 11.45 -7.94
C GLU A 436 -12.31 11.22 -7.35
N GLU A 437 -11.61 12.31 -7.07
CA GLU A 437 -10.30 12.27 -6.44
C GLU A 437 -10.44 12.73 -4.98
N GLU A 438 -9.97 11.90 -4.06
CA GLU A 438 -10.01 12.15 -2.64
C GLU A 438 -8.58 12.11 -2.08
N LEU A 439 -8.22 13.14 -1.31
CA LEU A 439 -6.90 13.20 -0.68
C LEU A 439 -6.91 12.37 0.61
N PHE A 440 -6.24 11.22 0.58
CA PHE A 440 -5.94 10.40 1.73
C PHE A 440 -4.76 10.99 2.54
N PRO A 441 -4.68 10.66 3.84
CA PRO A 441 -3.57 11.07 4.70
C PRO A 441 -2.20 10.81 4.08
N ARG A 442 -1.23 11.66 4.45
CA ARG A 442 0.15 11.62 3.94
C ARG A 442 0.29 11.93 2.44
N GLY A 443 -0.74 12.55 1.85
CA GLY A 443 -0.72 13.08 0.49
C GLY A 443 -0.95 12.01 -0.57
N TYR A 444 -1.75 10.97 -0.28
CA TYR A 444 -2.13 10.00 -1.29
C TYR A 444 -3.42 10.44 -1.97
N LEU A 445 -3.45 10.39 -3.30
CA LEU A 445 -4.68 10.55 -4.05
C LEU A 445 -5.35 9.18 -4.18
N SER A 446 -6.58 9.05 -3.68
CA SER A 446 -7.45 7.93 -4.00
C SER A 446 -8.43 8.34 -5.08
N CYS A 447 -8.61 7.46 -6.07
CA CYS A 447 -9.58 7.67 -7.13
C CYS A 447 -10.78 6.74 -6.90
N ARG A 448 -11.99 7.30 -6.99
CA ARG A 448 -13.24 6.54 -7.07
C ARG A 448 -13.76 6.65 -8.50
N TYR A 449 -13.77 5.52 -9.18
CA TYR A 449 -14.15 5.41 -10.59
C TYR A 449 -15.63 5.07 -10.71
N TRP A 450 -16.30 5.75 -11.62
CA TRP A 450 -17.68 5.48 -12.02
C TRP A 450 -17.67 4.98 -13.45
N VAL A 451 -18.08 3.73 -13.66
CA VAL A 451 -17.91 3.05 -14.94
C VAL A 451 -19.23 2.43 -15.38
N CYS A 452 -19.68 2.79 -16.57
CA CYS A 452 -20.78 2.08 -17.24
C CYS A 452 -20.18 1.06 -18.20
N LYS A 453 -20.76 -0.14 -18.29
CA LYS A 453 -20.40 -1.09 -19.37
C LYS A 453 -21.21 -0.78 -20.60
N ASP A 454 -20.56 -0.63 -21.74
CA ASP A 454 -21.26 -0.31 -22.97
C ASP A 454 -22.22 -1.45 -23.37
N ALA A 455 -23.36 -1.07 -23.95
CA ALA A 455 -24.42 -2.01 -24.35
C ALA A 455 -23.97 -2.94 -25.50
N ASN A 456 -22.92 -2.56 -26.23
CA ASN A 456 -22.46 -3.23 -27.44
C ASN A 456 -21.14 -3.96 -27.17
N GLY A 457 -21.24 -5.25 -26.86
CA GLY A 457 -20.10 -6.14 -26.63
C GLY A 457 -20.36 -7.55 -27.17
N ILE A 458 -20.76 -7.66 -28.44
CA ILE A 458 -20.41 -8.81 -29.28
C ILE A 458 -19.62 -8.25 -30.45
N ASN A 459 -18.33 -8.54 -30.47
CA ASN A 459 -17.57 -8.83 -31.69
C ASN A 459 -16.45 -9.79 -31.33
#